data_AF-A0A2S5A2I9-F1
#
_entry.id   AF-A0A2S5A2I9-F1
#
_cell.length_a   1.000
_cell.length_b   1.000
_cell.length_c   1.000
_cell.angle_alpha   90.00
_cell.angle_beta   90.00
_cell.angle_gamma   90.00
#
_symmetry.space_group_name_H-M   'P 1'
#
loop_
_entity.id
_entity.type
_entity.pdbx_description
1 polymer ?
#
loop_
_entity_poly.entity_id
_entity_poly.type
_entity_poly.pdbx_seq_one_letter_code
_entity_poly.pdbx_strand_id
1 'polypeptide(L)' 'MDLSARKYSFIEEIFKVEEATFEKLEKVLKKEKLNKIGVPSEHKEELDNRLESYKENPQDLLDWDDIRKDW' A
#
# COMPACT_ATOMS: atom_id res chain seq x y z
N MET A 1 23.49 -16.14 14.38
CA MET A 1 22.34 -15.93 15.28
C MET A 1 21.09 -16.33 14.52
N ASP A 2 20.28 -17.22 15.09
CA ASP A 2 19.07 -17.75 14.44
C ASP A 2 18.04 -16.65 14.14
N LEU A 3 17.28 -16.79 13.05
CA LEU A 3 16.29 -15.80 12.63
C LEU A 3 15.17 -15.67 13.68
N SER A 4 14.78 -16.77 14.31
CA SER A 4 13.76 -16.78 15.36
C SER A 4 14.24 -16.00 16.57
N ALA A 5 15.48 -16.25 17.01
CA ALA A 5 16.10 -15.50 18.11
C ALA A 5 16.11 -13.99 17.83
N ARG A 6 16.49 -13.57 16.60
CA ARG A 6 16.46 -12.16 16.20
C ARG A 6 15.04 -11.57 16.20
N LYS A 7 14.04 -12.33 15.77
CA LYS A 7 12.63 -11.89 15.79
C LYS A 7 12.13 -11.69 17.22
N TYR A 8 12.48 -12.59 18.13
CA TYR A 8 12.10 -12.46 19.55
C TYR A 8 12.71 -11.22 20.19
N SER A 9 14.02 -11.00 20.04
CA SER A 9 14.68 -9.81 20.60
C SER A 9 14.07 -8.51 20.05
N PHE A 10 13.75 -8.48 18.76
CA PHE A 10 13.11 -7.32 18.14
C PHE A 10 11.71 -7.05 18.69
N ILE A 11 10.90 -8.10 18.92
CA ILE A 11 9.57 -7.95 19.53
C ILE A 11 9.68 -7.38 20.95
N GLU A 12 10.61 -7.88 21.75
CA GLU A 12 10.85 -7.37 23.11
C GLU A 12 11.27 -5.89 23.14
N GLU A 13 12.04 -5.45 22.15
CA GLU A 13 12.41 -4.05 21.99
C GLU A 13 11.21 -3.18 21.59
N ILE A 14 10.36 -3.66 20.67
CA ILE A 14 9.15 -2.94 20.24
C ILE A 14 8.21 -2.67 21.42
N PHE A 15 8.02 -3.62 22.34
CA PHE A 15 7.14 -3.42 23.49
C PHE A 15 7.61 -2.34 24.47
N LYS A 16 8.88 -1.91 24.37
CA LYS A 16 9.48 -0.89 25.25
C LYS A 16 9.51 0.49 24.62
N VAL A 17 9.17 0.64 23.35
CA VAL A 17 9.21 1.95 22.66
C VAL A 17 8.02 2.81 23.03
N GLU A 18 8.20 4.13 22.92
CA GLU A 18 7.12 5.10 23.10
C GLU A 18 6.08 4.99 21.97
N GLU A 19 4.83 5.36 22.28
CA GLU A 19 3.67 5.28 21.37
C GLU A 19 3.93 5.95 20.01
N ALA A 20 4.47 7.18 20.01
CA ALA A 20 4.79 7.90 18.78
C ALA A 20 5.83 7.17 17.90
N THR A 21 6.73 6.40 18.50
CA THR A 21 7.72 5.59 17.79
C THR A 21 7.08 4.31 17.26
N PHE A 22 6.21 3.67 18.05
CA PHE A 22 5.43 2.51 17.63
C PHE A 22 4.55 2.82 16.42
N GLU A 23 3.83 3.94 16.42
CA GLU A 23 2.99 4.37 15.30
C GLU A 23 3.78 4.56 14.00
N LYS A 24 4.98 5.16 14.09
CA LYS A 24 5.86 5.32 12.92
C LYS A 24 6.30 3.96 12.39
N LEU A 25 6.66 3.04 13.28
CA LEU A 25 7.04 1.68 12.90
C LEU A 25 5.88 0.95 12.20
N GLU A 26 4.66 1.08 12.74
CA GLU A 26 3.46 0.48 12.16
C GLU A 26 3.18 1.02 10.74
N LYS A 27 3.33 2.33 10.53
CA LYS A 27 3.21 2.96 9.20
C LYS A 27 4.25 2.41 8.21
N VAL A 28 5.49 2.23 8.64
CA VAL A 28 6.55 1.66 7.80
C VAL A 28 6.24 0.21 7.44
N LEU A 29 5.82 -0.61 8.40
CA LEU A 29 5.46 -2.00 8.15
C LEU A 29 4.24 -2.14 7.21
N LYS A 30 3.22 -1.29 7.38
CA LYS A 30 2.06 -1.22 6.49
C LYS A 30 2.48 -0.80 5.08
N LYS A 31 3.35 0.21 4.95
CA LYS A 31 3.88 0.67 3.66
C LYS A 31 4.69 -0.44 2.97
N GLU A 32 5.58 -1.13 3.68
CA GLU A 32 6.34 -2.24 3.13
C GLU A 32 5.46 -3.41 2.70
N LYS A 33 4.41 -3.71 3.47
CA LYS A 33 3.40 -4.71 3.10
C LYS A 33 2.63 -4.28 1.85
N LEU A 34 2.19 -3.02 1.76
CA LEU A 34 1.51 -2.48 0.58
C LEU A 34 2.43 -2.46 -0.65
N ASN A 35 3.69 -2.06 -0.49
CA ASN A 35 4.69 -2.07 -1.56
C ASN A 35 4.97 -3.50 -2.08
N LYS A 36 4.95 -4.50 -1.19
CA LYS A 36 5.07 -5.92 -1.57
C LYS A 36 3.81 -6.51 -2.18
N ILE A 37 2.64 -6.06 -1.72
CA ILE A 37 1.35 -6.48 -2.29
C ILE A 37 1.15 -5.83 -3.66
N GLY A 38 1.77 -4.68 -3.91
CA GLY A 38 1.62 -3.94 -5.16
C GLY A 38 0.18 -3.50 -5.39
N VAL A 39 -0.04 -2.70 -6.42
CA VAL A 39 -1.35 -2.68 -7.07
C VAL A 39 -1.44 -4.02 -7.82
N PRO A 40 -2.49 -4.84 -7.61
CA PRO A 40 -2.72 -6.03 -8.42
C PRO A 40 -2.55 -5.70 -9.90
N SER A 41 -1.92 -6.60 -10.67
CA SER A 41 -1.58 -6.34 -12.07
C SER A 41 -2.78 -5.85 -12.89
N GLU A 42 -3.96 -6.40 -12.61
CA GLU A 42 -5.24 -6.04 -13.22
C GLU A 42 -5.64 -4.59 -12.95
N HIS A 43 -5.48 -4.12 -11.71
CA HIS A 43 -5.77 -2.73 -11.35
C HIS A 43 -4.70 -1.76 -11.89
N LYS A 44 -3.47 -2.23 -12.04
CA LYS A 44 -2.39 -1.44 -12.61
C LYS A 44 -2.61 -1.22 -14.11
N GLU A 45 -3.02 -2.26 -14.83
CA GLU A 45 -3.35 -2.18 -16.26
C GLU A 45 -4.50 -1.22 -16.52
N GLU A 46 -5.57 -1.27 -15.71
CA GLU A 46 -6.68 -0.32 -15.80
C GLU A 46 -6.21 1.14 -15.56
N LEU A 47 -5.38 1.37 -14.54
CA LEU A 47 -4.82 2.69 -14.26
C LEU A 47 -3.92 3.20 -15.39
N ASP A 48 -3.09 2.33 -15.97
CA ASP A 48 -2.21 2.68 -17.10
C ASP A 48 -3.05 3.02 -18.36
N ASN A 49 -4.06 2.21 -18.68
CA ASN A 49 -5.00 2.46 -19.79
C ASN A 49 -5.75 3.79 -19.61
N ARG A 50 -6.19 4.09 -18.38
CA ARG A 50 -6.91 5.32 -18.07
C ARG A 50 -5.99 6.54 -18.15
N LEU A 51 -4.73 6.41 -17.71
CA LEU A 51 -3.73 7.47 -17.86
C LEU A 51 -3.40 7.75 -19.33
N GLU A 52 -3.33 6.73 -20.18
CA GLU A 52 -3.16 6.90 -21.63
C GLU A 52 -4.38 7.57 -22.26
N SER A 53 -5.59 7.07 -21.97
CA SER A 53 -6.85 7.65 -22.48
C SER A 53 -7.00 9.12 -22.08
N TYR A 54 -6.63 9.48 -20.85
CA TYR A 54 -6.66 10.87 -20.38
C TYR A 54 -5.63 11.77 -21.07
N LYS A 55 -4.44 11.25 -21.42
CA LYS A 55 -3.44 12.03 -22.19
C LYS A 55 -3.96 12.40 -23.58
N GLU A 56 -4.70 11.50 -24.21
CA GLU A 56 -5.28 11.71 -25.54
C GLU A 56 -6.58 12.53 -25.47
N ASN A 57 -7.34 12.40 -24.38
CA ASN A 57 -8.58 13.15 -24.15
C ASN A 57 -8.71 13.59 -22.67
N PRO A 58 -8.27 14.80 -22.32
CA PRO A 58 -8.31 15.31 -20.95
C PRO A 58 -9.73 15.54 -20.38
N GLN A 59 -10.77 15.44 -21.22
CA GLN A 59 -12.17 15.51 -20.78
C GLN A 59 -12.76 14.13 -20.49
N ASP A 60 -12.01 13.05 -20.73
CA ASP A 60 -12.38 11.68 -20.40
C ASP A 60 -12.21 11.42 -18.89
N LEU A 61 -13.02 12.13 -18.10
CA LEU A 61 -13.08 11.99 -16.66
C LEU A 61 -13.97 10.81 -16.31
N LEU A 62 -13.44 9.90 -15.51
CA LEU A 62 -14.19 8.76 -14.97
C LEU A 62 -15.09 9.27 -13.82
N ASP A 63 -16.41 9.16 -13.98
CA ASP A 63 -17.35 9.51 -12.91
C ASP A 63 -17.44 8.35 -11.91
N TRP A 64 -17.07 8.64 -10.67
CA TRP A 64 -17.10 7.66 -9.58
C TRP A 64 -18.50 7.09 -9.34
N ASP A 65 -19.56 7.86 -9.54
CA ASP A 65 -20.94 7.40 -9.33
C ASP A 65 -21.39 6.38 -10.38
N ASP A 66 -20.79 6.40 -11.58
CA ASP A 66 -21.11 5.47 -12.66
C ASP A 66 -20.47 4.08 -12.46
N ILE A 67 -19.25 4.04 -11.91
CA ILE A 67 -18.44 2.82 -11.75
C ILE A 67 -18.58 2.12 -10.39
N ARG A 68 -19.08 2.79 -9.35
CA ARG A 68 -19.20 2.19 -8.00
C ARG A 68 -20.12 0.97 -7.92
N LYS A 69 -20.93 0.70 -8.94
CA LYS A 69 -21.82 -0.46 -8.98
C LYS A 69 -21.11 -1.76 -9.36
N ASP A 70 -20.00 -1.67 -10.07
CA ASP A 70 -19.28 -2.82 -10.65
C ASP A 70 -17.96 -3.13 -9.93
N TRP A 71 -17.64 -2.40 -8.85
CA TRP A 71 -16.50 -2.57 -7.95
C TRP A 71 -16.92 -3.18 -6.62
#